data_AF-A0A5N6JCX5-F1
#
_entry.id   AF-A0A5N6JCX5-F1
#
_cell.length_a   1.000
_cell.length_b   1.000
_cell.length_c   1.000
_cell.angle_alpha   90.00
_cell.angle_beta   90.00
_cell.angle_gamma   90.00
#
_symmetry.space_group_name_H-M   'P 1'
#
loop_
_entity.id
_entity.type
_entity.pdbx_description
1 polymer ?
#
loop_
_entity_poly.entity_id
_entity_poly.type
_entity_poly.pdbx_seq_one_letter_code
_entity_poly.pdbx_strand_id
1 'polypeptide(L)'
;MRVTGFLTLLSTFPFLSGSWPTMPQRRSRLLARADEPPTLNGLVSDFDKLSPTEIDTFTPHLSRRDLEKLHGCVASEGACTGHLHDLATRADEHGLLESFKNPH
;
A
#
# COMPACT_ATOMS: atom_id res chain seq x y z
N MET A 1 30.58 40.54 27.96
CA MET A 1 29.20 40.05 27.79
C MET A 1 28.61 40.63 26.52
N ARG A 2 28.48 39.83 25.45
CA ARG A 2 27.58 40.09 24.32
C ARG A 2 27.05 38.74 23.84
N VAL A 3 25.74 38.59 23.98
CA VAL A 3 24.93 37.46 23.54
C VAL A 3 24.58 37.73 22.09
N THR A 4 24.98 36.85 21.19
CA THR A 4 24.43 36.80 19.83
C THR A 4 24.07 35.35 19.55
N GLY A 5 22.81 35.03 19.86
CA GLY A 5 22.16 33.83 19.34
C GLY A 5 21.93 34.00 17.85
N PHE A 6 22.28 32.98 17.08
CA PHE A 6 21.73 32.75 15.76
C PHE A 6 21.34 31.28 15.66
N LEU A 7 20.04 31.04 15.84
CA LEU A 7 19.34 29.85 15.44
C LEU A 7 19.49 29.69 13.92
N THR A 8 20.15 28.63 13.48
CA THR A 8 19.98 28.12 12.11
C THR A 8 19.52 26.67 12.21
N LEU A 9 18.21 26.54 12.44
CA LEU A 9 17.45 25.34 12.11
C LEU A 9 17.47 25.20 10.57
N LEU A 10 18.44 24.46 10.04
CA LEU A 10 18.29 23.86 8.71
C LEU A 10 17.74 22.44 8.90
N SER A 11 16.42 22.35 8.95
CA SER A 11 15.71 21.09 8.72
C SER A 11 15.81 20.74 7.24
N THR A 12 16.91 20.11 6.85
CA THR A 12 16.94 19.33 5.61
C THR A 12 16.11 18.07 5.86
N PHE A 13 14.81 18.13 5.59
CA PHE A 13 14.02 16.95 5.31
C PHE A 13 14.46 16.46 3.92
N PRO A 14 15.23 15.37 3.77
CA PRO A 14 15.30 14.73 2.49
C PRO A 14 13.89 14.18 2.25
N PHE A 15 13.25 14.63 1.17
CA PHE A 15 12.17 13.89 0.57
C PHE A 15 12.71 12.50 0.26
N LEU A 16 12.47 11.56 1.17
CA LEU A 16 12.62 10.13 0.92
C LEU A 16 11.58 9.79 -0.14
N SER A 17 11.94 9.99 -1.42
CA SER A 17 11.35 9.28 -2.53
C SER A 17 11.65 7.80 -2.27
N GLY A 18 10.82 7.18 -1.42
CA GLY A 18 10.92 5.79 -1.06
C GLY A 18 10.76 4.99 -2.35
N SER A 19 11.88 4.54 -2.89
CA SER A 19 11.91 3.51 -3.91
C SER A 19 11.10 2.34 -3.35
N TRP A 20 9.98 2.00 -4.01
CA TRP A 20 9.21 0.83 -3.65
C TRP A 20 10.13 -0.39 -3.63
N PRO A 21 9.95 -1.36 -2.71
CA PRO A 21 10.80 -2.54 -2.68
C PRO A 21 10.83 -3.14 -4.08
N THR A 22 12.00 -3.08 -4.71
CA THR A 22 12.18 -3.39 -6.11
C THR A 22 11.95 -4.87 -6.28
N MET A 23 10.81 -5.24 -6.86
CA MET A 23 10.56 -6.63 -7.21
C MET A 23 11.59 -7.08 -8.23
N PRO A 24 12.17 -8.28 -8.08
CA PRO A 24 12.97 -8.87 -9.15
C PRO A 24 12.07 -9.02 -10.37
N GLN A 25 12.37 -8.20 -11.39
CA GLN A 25 11.63 -7.95 -12.64
C GLN A 25 11.22 -9.21 -13.42
N ARG A 26 11.69 -10.39 -13.03
CA ARG A 26 11.39 -11.69 -13.64
C ARG A 26 10.10 -12.35 -13.17
N ARG A 27 9.50 -11.94 -12.04
CA ARG A 27 8.36 -12.68 -11.45
C ARG A 27 6.99 -12.01 -11.53
N SER A 28 6.91 -10.70 -11.62
CA SER A 28 5.62 -10.01 -11.60
C SER A 28 5.60 -8.88 -12.64
N ARG A 29 4.46 -8.73 -13.33
CA ARG A 29 4.18 -7.57 -14.19
C ARG A 29 3.66 -6.39 -13.36
N LEU A 30 3.42 -6.62 -12.06
CA LEU A 30 3.43 -5.71 -10.94
C LEU A 30 4.82 -5.13 -10.73
N LEU A 31 5.19 -4.35 -11.71
CA LEU A 31 6.12 -3.27 -11.57
C LEU A 31 5.20 -2.05 -11.62
N ALA A 32 4.91 -1.34 -10.52
CA ALA A 32 5.97 -0.84 -9.65
C ALA A 32 7.23 -0.66 -10.51
N ARG A 33 7.17 0.25 -11.50
CA ARG A 33 8.37 1.03 -11.76
C ARG A 33 8.87 1.42 -10.37
N ALA A 34 10.17 1.39 -10.11
CA ALA A 34 10.69 1.79 -8.80
C ALA A 34 10.12 3.15 -8.33
N ASP A 35 9.57 3.93 -9.27
CA ASP A 35 8.89 5.22 -9.13
C ASP A 35 7.34 5.21 -9.04
N GLU A 36 6.64 4.09 -9.28
CA GLU A 36 5.16 4.06 -9.37
C GLU A 36 4.52 3.22 -8.24
N PRO A 37 3.49 3.75 -7.54
CA PRO A 37 2.83 3.04 -6.45
C PRO A 37 2.15 1.74 -6.90
N PRO A 38 2.00 0.75 -6.01
CA PRO A 38 1.27 -0.48 -6.33
C PRO A 38 -0.19 -0.16 -6.67
N THR A 39 -0.73 -0.89 -7.65
CA THR A 39 -2.14 -0.79 -8.05
C THR A 39 -2.88 -2.07 -7.69
N LEU A 40 -4.18 -1.94 -7.38
CA LEU A 40 -5.02 -3.08 -7.03
C LEU A 40 -5.06 -4.14 -8.14
N ASN A 41 -5.27 -3.69 -9.39
CA ASN A 41 -5.32 -4.59 -10.54
C ASN A 41 -4.02 -5.35 -10.72
N GLY A 42 -2.89 -4.68 -10.47
CA GLY A 42 -1.61 -5.34 -10.45
C GLY A 42 -1.57 -6.41 -9.37
N LEU A 43 -1.84 -6.06 -8.09
CA LEU A 43 -1.79 -6.99 -6.95
C LEU A 43 -2.62 -8.25 -7.20
N VAL A 44 -3.81 -8.08 -7.76
CA VAL A 44 -4.71 -9.18 -8.12
C VAL A 44 -4.14 -10.01 -9.28
N SER A 45 -3.53 -9.38 -10.29
CA SER A 45 -3.02 -10.07 -11.48
C SER A 45 -1.80 -10.95 -11.19
N ASP A 46 -0.97 -10.56 -10.22
CA ASP A 46 0.22 -11.34 -9.83
C ASP A 46 0.07 -12.02 -8.47
N PHE A 47 -1.13 -12.07 -7.90
CA PHE A 47 -1.40 -12.60 -6.56
C PHE A 47 -0.72 -13.96 -6.31
N ASP A 48 -0.84 -14.91 -7.25
CA ASP A 48 -0.21 -16.25 -7.15
C ASP A 48 1.33 -16.25 -7.27
N LYS A 49 1.90 -15.17 -7.81
CA LYS A 49 3.34 -14.98 -7.98
C LYS A 49 3.95 -14.25 -6.79
N LEU A 50 3.11 -13.60 -5.98
CA LEU A 50 3.50 -12.89 -4.78
C LEU A 50 3.53 -13.83 -3.59
N SER A 51 4.56 -13.70 -2.77
CA SER A 51 4.53 -14.27 -1.43
C SER A 51 3.52 -13.51 -0.55
N PRO A 52 2.97 -14.16 0.49
CA PRO A 52 2.10 -13.49 1.46
C PRO A 52 2.71 -12.20 2.02
N THR A 53 4.01 -12.24 2.36
CA THR A 53 4.74 -11.09 2.91
C THR A 53 4.84 -9.93 1.90
N GLU A 54 4.98 -10.22 0.61
CA GLU A 54 4.96 -9.17 -0.43
C GLU A 54 3.56 -8.54 -0.51
N ILE A 55 2.50 -9.35 -0.51
CA ILE A 55 1.12 -8.85 -0.51
C ILE A 55 0.89 -7.91 0.68
N ASP A 56 1.31 -8.32 1.89
CA ASP A 56 1.18 -7.52 3.11
C ASP A 56 2.00 -6.22 3.04
N THR A 57 3.12 -6.24 2.32
CA THR A 57 3.96 -5.06 2.11
C THR A 57 3.30 -4.07 1.16
N PHE A 58 2.68 -4.53 0.07
CA PHE A 58 2.14 -3.62 -0.96
C PHE A 58 0.71 -3.17 -0.71
N THR A 59 -0.12 -3.99 -0.06
CA THR A 59 -1.55 -3.71 0.15
C THR A 59 -1.81 -2.40 0.92
N PRO A 60 -1.06 -2.04 1.98
CA PRO A 60 -1.23 -0.77 2.69
C PRO A 60 -0.93 0.47 1.84
N HIS A 61 -0.20 0.30 0.74
CA HIS A 61 0.22 1.38 -0.15
C HIS A 61 -0.70 1.56 -1.35
N LEU A 62 -1.77 0.78 -1.44
CA LEU A 62 -2.84 1.00 -2.40
C LEU A 62 -3.49 2.36 -2.19
N SER A 63 -4.03 2.92 -3.27
CA SER A 63 -4.78 4.18 -3.18
C SER A 63 -5.98 4.03 -2.24
N ARG A 64 -6.41 5.12 -1.59
CA ARG A 64 -7.61 5.10 -0.73
C ARG A 64 -8.83 4.53 -1.47
N ARG A 65 -9.00 4.86 -2.75
CA ARG A 65 -10.08 4.35 -3.60
C ARG A 65 -9.98 2.83 -3.79
N ASP A 66 -8.77 2.29 -3.89
CA ASP A 66 -8.56 0.86 -4.05
C ASP A 66 -8.79 0.09 -2.74
N LEU A 67 -8.36 0.65 -1.61
CA LEU A 67 -8.71 0.12 -0.29
C LEU A 67 -10.23 0.16 -0.03
N GLU A 68 -10.91 1.22 -0.48
CA GLU A 68 -12.38 1.31 -0.40
C GLU A 68 -13.08 0.22 -1.24
N LYS A 69 -12.54 -0.13 -2.42
CA LYS A 69 -13.04 -1.27 -3.20
C LYS A 69 -12.85 -2.59 -2.45
N LEU A 70 -11.69 -2.80 -1.83
CA LEU A 70 -11.43 -3.99 -1.01
C LEU A 70 -12.39 -4.05 0.19
N HIS A 71 -12.65 -2.92 0.85
CA HIS A 71 -13.68 -2.85 1.88
C HIS A 71 -15.06 -3.23 1.34
N GLY A 72 -15.44 -2.73 0.17
CA GLY A 72 -16.69 -3.14 -0.50
C GLY A 72 -16.76 -4.64 -0.79
N CYS A 73 -15.63 -5.27 -1.14
CA CYS A 73 -15.55 -6.72 -1.37
C CYS A 73 -15.82 -7.55 -0.10
N VAL A 74 -15.36 -7.08 1.06
CA VAL A 74 -15.57 -7.78 2.34
C VAL A 74 -16.95 -7.46 2.92
N ALA A 75 -17.41 -6.22 2.78
CA ALA A 75 -18.71 -5.79 3.31
C ALA A 75 -19.92 -6.36 2.56
N SER A 76 -19.75 -6.77 1.30
CA SER A 76 -20.82 -7.29 0.47
C SER A 76 -20.50 -8.71 0.01
N GLU A 77 -21.15 -9.70 0.62
CA GLU A 77 -20.97 -11.11 0.29
C GLU A 77 -21.23 -11.36 -1.21
N GLY A 78 -20.25 -11.94 -1.91
CA GLY A 78 -20.33 -12.21 -3.34
C GLY A 78 -20.08 -11.02 -4.27
N ALA A 79 -19.71 -9.84 -3.76
CA ALA A 79 -19.34 -8.69 -4.61
C ALA A 79 -18.01 -8.90 -5.35
N CYS A 80 -17.12 -9.72 -4.77
CA CYS A 80 -15.81 -10.02 -5.32
C CYS A 80 -15.55 -11.53 -5.25
N THR A 81 -14.78 -12.02 -6.22
CA THR A 81 -14.44 -13.46 -6.36
C THR A 81 -12.97 -13.64 -6.70
N GLY A 82 -12.43 -14.81 -6.39
CA GLY A 82 -11.03 -15.16 -6.68
C GLY A 82 -10.05 -14.27 -5.93
N HIS A 83 -8.90 -13.99 -6.54
CA HIS A 83 -7.80 -13.27 -5.90
C HIS A 83 -8.16 -11.87 -5.38
N LEU A 84 -9.18 -11.22 -5.95
CA LEU A 84 -9.67 -9.94 -5.42
C LEU A 84 -10.34 -10.12 -4.05
N HIS A 85 -11.10 -11.21 -3.87
CA HIS A 85 -11.70 -11.55 -2.59
C HIS A 85 -10.61 -11.97 -1.59
N ASP A 86 -9.67 -12.82 -1.99
CA ASP A 86 -8.58 -13.27 -1.12
C ASP A 86 -7.72 -12.09 -0.63
N LEU A 87 -7.43 -11.14 -1.52
CA LEU A 87 -6.73 -9.90 -1.18
C LEU A 87 -7.53 -9.03 -0.22
N ALA A 88 -8.85 -8.93 -0.41
CA ALA A 88 -9.73 -8.13 0.43
C ALA A 88 -9.83 -8.71 1.84
N THR A 89 -10.01 -10.03 1.96
CA THR A 89 -10.05 -10.74 3.23
C THR A 89 -8.75 -10.57 4.00
N ARG A 90 -7.59 -10.74 3.34
CA ARG A 90 -6.29 -10.49 3.96
C ARG A 90 -6.11 -9.03 4.40
N ALA A 91 -6.54 -8.07 3.58
CA ALA A 91 -6.48 -6.66 3.95
C ALA A 91 -7.32 -6.36 5.21
N ASP A 92 -8.46 -7.03 5.37
CA ASP A 92 -9.32 -6.93 6.55
C ASP A 92 -8.66 -7.57 7.79
N GLU A 93 -8.11 -8.78 7.65
CA GLU A 93 -7.39 -9.49 8.71
C GLU A 93 -6.22 -8.68 9.27
N HIS A 94 -5.55 -7.91 8.41
CA HIS A 94 -4.44 -7.02 8.80
C HIS A 94 -4.92 -5.64 9.30
N GLY A 95 -6.23 -5.41 9.41
CA GLY A 95 -6.81 -4.18 9.93
C GLY A 95 -6.68 -2.96 9.00
N LEU A 96 -6.31 -3.16 7.73
CA LEU A 96 -6.13 -2.06 6.77
C LEU A 96 -7.47 -1.40 6.40
N LEU A 97 -8.56 -2.14 6.52
CA LEU A 97 -9.90 -1.71 6.12
C LEU A 97 -10.72 -1.15 7.29
N GLU A 98 -10.20 -1.19 8.53
CA GLU A 98 -10.89 -0.69 9.73
C GLU A 98 -11.26 0.80 9.63
N SER A 99 -10.41 1.58 8.96
CA SER A 99 -10.64 3.00 8.71
C SER A 99 -11.91 3.30 7.88
N PHE A 100 -12.44 2.31 7.17
CA PHE A 100 -13.70 2.42 6.42
C PHE A 100 -14.91 1.93 7.22
N LYS A 101 -14.71 1.06 8.22
CA LYS A 101 -15.77 0.57 9.12
C LYS A 101 -16.20 1.64 10.13
N ASN A 102 -15.24 2.42 10.63
CA ASN A 102 -15.48 3.53 11.56
C ASN A 102 -14.96 4.86 10.97
N PRO A 103 -15.77 5.54 10.14
CA PRO A 103 -15.44 6.88 9.68
C PRO A 103 -15.57 7.85 10.86
N HIS A 104 -14.43 8.19 11.48
CA HIS A 104 -14.36 9.28 12.46
C HIS A 104 -14.56 10.65 11.81
#